data_AF-A0A7K2MJ15-F1
#
_entry.id   AF-A0A7K2MJ15-F1
#
_cell.length_a   1.000
_cell.length_b   1.000
_cell.length_c   1.000
_cell.angle_alpha   90.00
_cell.angle_beta   90.00
_cell.angle_gamma   90.00
#
_symmetry.space_group_name_H-M   'P 1'
#
loop_
_entity.id
_entity.type
_entity.pdbx_description
1 polymer ?
#
loop_
_entity_poly.entity_id
_entity_poly.type
_entity_poly.pdbx_seq_one_letter_code
_entity_poly.pdbx_strand_id
1 'polypeptide(L)'
;MTDRGMEPCLALRLGARDLRCVTGLFWDRDEPGADARALECRRELVRRCARIGVHPHRPVIGDDLGDAGNAGSRLLLDQVASALDPRGVLRARPRRGAGR
;
A
#
# COMPACT_ATOMS: atom_id res chain seq x y z
N MET A 1 -8.03 -9.37 9.52
CA MET A 1 -7.09 -10.45 9.08
C MET A 1 -7.78 -11.79 9.26
N THR A 2 -8.21 -12.11 10.49
CA THR A 2 -9.01 -13.30 10.81
C THR A 2 -10.26 -13.46 9.94
N ASP A 3 -11.02 -12.38 9.72
CA ASP A 3 -12.22 -12.37 8.85
C ASP A 3 -11.93 -12.80 7.40
N ARG A 4 -10.65 -12.83 6.99
CA ARG A 4 -10.18 -13.22 5.66
C ARG A 4 -9.39 -14.52 5.66
N GLY A 5 -9.46 -15.29 6.75
CA GLY A 5 -8.72 -16.56 6.90
C GLY A 5 -7.21 -16.37 7.06
N MET A 6 -6.75 -15.18 7.43
CA MET A 6 -5.33 -14.87 7.62
C MET A 6 -4.99 -14.74 9.10
N GLU A 7 -3.92 -15.39 9.54
CA GLU A 7 -3.41 -15.22 10.89
C GLU A 7 -2.65 -13.89 11.04
N PRO A 8 -2.87 -13.14 12.14
CA PRO A 8 -2.14 -11.93 12.40
C PRO A 8 -0.70 -12.24 12.83
N CYS A 9 0.27 -11.85 12.00
CA CYS A 9 1.69 -11.84 12.38
C CYS A 9 2.14 -10.39 12.53
N LEU A 10 2.37 -9.94 13.77
CA LEU A 10 2.67 -8.54 14.10
C LEU A 10 4.00 -8.44 14.84
N ALA A 11 4.81 -7.45 14.46
CA ALA A 11 5.99 -7.03 15.20
C ALA A 11 5.94 -5.51 15.40
N LEU A 12 6.12 -5.07 16.65
CA LEU A 12 6.16 -3.66 17.01
C LEU A 12 7.62 -3.23 17.23
N ARG A 13 8.03 -2.15 16.57
CA ARG A 13 9.35 -1.53 16.73
C ARG A 13 9.19 -0.14 17.33
N LEU A 14 9.84 0.07 18.46
CA LEU A 14 9.88 1.37 19.13
C LEU A 14 10.99 2.22 18.52
N GLY A 15 10.63 3.43 18.09
CA GLY A 15 11.56 4.51 17.82
C GLY A 15 11.53 5.54 18.95
N ALA A 16 12.31 6.61 18.82
CA ALA A 16 12.38 7.65 19.85
C ALA A 16 11.05 8.39 20.04
N ARG A 17 10.25 8.52 18.98
CA ARG A 17 8.94 9.22 18.96
C ARG A 17 7.90 8.54 18.07
N ASP A 18 8.16 7.31 17.63
CA ASP A 18 7.32 6.56 16.71
C ASP A 18 7.16 5.11 17.15
N LEU A 19 6.03 4.52 16.77
CA LEU A 19 5.79 3.09 16.88
C LEU A 19 5.57 2.54 15.47
N ARG A 20 6.49 1.69 15.01
CA ARG A 20 6.37 1.03 13.72
C ARG A 20 5.78 -0.36 13.91
N CYS A 21 4.57 -0.56 13.41
CA CYS A 21 3.96 -1.87 13.28
C CYS A 21 4.35 -2.49 11.94
N VAL A 22 4.99 -3.65 11.97
CA VAL A 22 5.27 -4.49 10.81
C VAL A 22 4.32 -5.68 10.88
N THR A 23 3.45 -5.80 9.89
CA THR A 23 2.53 -6.93 9.76
C THR A 23 2.95 -7.81 8.60
N GLY A 24 3.09 -9.12 8.86
CA GLY A 24 3.28 -10.12 7.83
C GLY A 24 1.93 -10.66 7.35
N LEU A 25 1.80 -10.86 6.03
CA LEU A 25 0.76 -11.68 5.43
C LEU A 25 1.48 -12.89 4.84
N PHE A 26 1.17 -14.08 5.34
CA PHE A 26 1.76 -15.33 4.90
C PHE A 26 0.62 -16.25 4.46
N TRP A 27 0.79 -16.86 3.29
CA TRP A 27 -0.19 -17.77 2.70
C TRP A 27 0.53 -18.75 1.79
N ASP A 28 -0.13 -19.87 1.50
CA ASP A 28 0.32 -20.81 0.47
C ASP A 28 -0.09 -20.28 -0.91
N ARG A 29 0.88 -20.05 -1.80
CA ARG A 29 0.60 -19.55 -3.15
C ARG A 29 0.06 -20.64 -4.09
N ASP A 30 0.28 -21.90 -3.75
CA ASP A 30 -0.19 -23.02 -4.54
C ASP A 30 -1.67 -23.33 -4.26
N GLU A 31 -2.22 -22.79 -3.16
CA GLU A 31 -3.64 -22.86 -2.87
C GLU A 31 -4.45 -21.93 -3.80
N PRO A 32 -5.42 -22.47 -4.58
CA PRO A 32 -6.23 -21.66 -5.48
C PRO A 32 -6.95 -20.50 -4.78
N GLY A 33 -6.71 -19.28 -5.27
CA GLY A 33 -7.35 -18.06 -4.76
C GLY A 33 -6.70 -17.44 -3.52
N ALA A 34 -5.65 -18.06 -2.94
CA ALA A 34 -4.98 -17.52 -1.76
C ALA A 34 -4.34 -16.15 -2.01
N ASP A 35 -3.73 -15.94 -3.19
CA ASP A 35 -3.19 -14.64 -3.62
C ASP A 35 -4.25 -13.53 -3.61
N ALA A 36 -5.45 -13.83 -4.15
CA ALA A 36 -6.55 -12.87 -4.20
C ALA A 36 -7.05 -12.52 -2.79
N ARG A 37 -7.19 -13.52 -1.91
CA ARG A 37 -7.56 -13.31 -0.51
C ARG A 37 -6.51 -12.49 0.25
N ALA A 38 -5.23 -12.75 0.02
CA ALA A 38 -4.13 -12.00 0.63
C ALA A 38 -4.13 -10.53 0.19
N LEU A 39 -4.32 -10.28 -1.11
CA LEU A 39 -4.44 -8.94 -1.66
C LEU A 39 -5.65 -8.19 -1.09
N GLU A 40 -6.80 -8.85 -0.96
CA GLU A 40 -8.00 -8.25 -0.38
C GLU A 40 -7.83 -7.96 1.12
N CYS A 41 -7.28 -8.91 1.88
CA CYS A 41 -6.96 -8.72 3.29
C CYS A 41 -6.04 -7.51 3.50
N ARG A 42 -5.02 -7.37 2.66
CA ARG A 42 -4.12 -6.22 2.67
C ARG A 42 -4.85 -4.91 2.39
N ARG A 43 -5.64 -4.84 1.33
CA ARG A 43 -6.42 -3.63 0.96
C ARG A 43 -7.37 -3.22 2.09
N GLU A 44 -8.02 -4.19 2.71
CA GLU A 44 -8.89 -3.95 3.85
C GLU A 44 -8.11 -3.45 5.08
N LEU A 45 -6.97 -4.06 5.40
CA LEU A 45 -6.12 -3.63 6.51
C LEU A 45 -5.67 -2.18 6.31
N VAL A 46 -5.17 -1.81 5.13
CA VAL A 46 -4.75 -0.45 4.80
C VAL A 46 -5.93 0.53 4.95
N ARG A 47 -7.11 0.22 4.40
CA ARG A 47 -8.30 1.06 4.54
C ARG A 47 -8.72 1.23 6.00
N ARG A 48 -8.72 0.14 6.79
CA ARG A 48 -9.11 0.19 8.21
C ARG A 48 -8.11 1.03 9.03
N CYS A 49 -6.81 0.88 8.80
CA CYS A 49 -5.77 1.68 9.45
C CYS A 49 -5.84 3.16 9.04
N ALA A 50 -6.07 3.46 7.77
CA ALA A 50 -6.19 4.83 7.29
C ALA A 50 -7.34 5.60 7.97
N ARG A 51 -8.47 4.93 8.27
CA ARG A 51 -9.59 5.54 9.02
C ARG A 51 -9.22 5.98 10.44
N ILE A 52 -8.18 5.41 11.04
CA ILE A 52 -7.68 5.80 12.36
C ILE A 52 -6.38 6.61 12.29
N GLY A 53 -6.04 7.15 11.11
CA GLY A 53 -4.84 7.96 10.90
C GLY A 53 -3.53 7.18 10.87
N VAL A 54 -3.59 5.85 10.79
CA VAL A 54 -2.41 4.98 10.70
C VAL A 54 -2.17 4.63 9.23
N HIS A 55 -1.07 5.10 8.66
CA HIS A 55 -0.73 4.89 7.26
C HIS A 55 0.50 3.98 7.10
N PRO A 56 0.57 3.16 6.04
CA PRO A 56 1.78 2.39 5.74
C PRO A 56 2.97 3.31 5.51
N HIS A 57 4.06 3.10 6.24
CA HIS A 57 5.30 3.86 6.07
C HIS A 57 6.01 3.53 4.75
N ARG A 58 5.87 2.29 4.25
CA ARG A 58 6.47 1.83 3.00
C ARG A 58 5.41 1.20 2.10
N PRO A 59 5.20 1.68 0.86
CA PRO A 59 4.34 1.02 -0.10
C PRO A 59 4.96 -0.29 -0.59
N VAL A 60 4.11 -1.24 -0.97
CA VAL A 60 4.52 -2.46 -1.67
C VAL A 60 4.53 -2.16 -3.18
N ILE A 61 5.40 -2.84 -3.93
CA ILE A 61 5.45 -2.72 -5.39
C ILE A 61 4.07 -3.06 -5.97
N GLY A 62 3.57 -2.20 -6.85
CA GLY A 62 2.22 -2.32 -7.42
C GLY A 62 1.13 -1.58 -6.65
N ASP A 63 1.45 -0.99 -5.51
CA ASP A 63 0.55 -0.04 -4.86
C ASP A 63 0.49 1.28 -5.61
N ASP A 64 -0.74 1.77 -5.76
CA ASP A 64 -0.94 3.20 -5.89
C ASP A 64 -0.72 3.81 -4.50
N LEU A 65 0.33 4.62 -4.37
CA LEU A 65 0.54 5.50 -3.20
C LEU A 65 -0.62 6.48 -3.02
N GLY A 66 -1.50 6.56 -4.02
CA GLY A 66 -2.76 7.28 -4.05
C GLY A 66 -3.79 6.93 -2.99
N ASP A 67 -3.42 6.36 -1.84
CA ASP A 67 -4.26 6.36 -0.62
C ASP A 67 -3.50 6.83 0.64
N ALA A 68 -2.17 6.95 0.60
CA ALA A 68 -1.37 7.38 1.75
C ALA A 68 -1.06 8.89 1.76
N GLY A 69 -1.11 9.56 0.62
CA GLY A 69 -0.94 11.02 0.51
C GLY A 69 -2.27 11.75 0.31
N ASN A 70 -2.42 12.95 0.87
CA ASN A 70 -3.54 13.83 0.53
C ASN A 70 -3.45 14.28 -0.94
N ALA A 71 -4.56 14.80 -1.50
CA ALA A 71 -4.63 15.21 -2.91
C ALA A 71 -3.56 16.24 -3.31
N GLY A 72 -3.20 17.15 -2.40
CA GLY A 72 -2.16 18.16 -2.62
C GLY A 72 -0.77 17.56 -2.78
N SER A 73 -0.39 16.63 -1.89
CA SER A 73 0.89 15.91 -2.00
C SER A 73 0.99 15.14 -3.31
N ARG A 74 -0.10 14.55 -3.80
CA ARG A 74 -0.11 13.84 -5.08
C ARG A 74 0.11 14.78 -6.26
N LEU A 75 -0.58 15.91 -6.29
CA LEU A 75 -0.42 16.89 -7.35
C LEU A 75 1.03 17.39 -7.45
N LEU A 76 1.64 17.70 -6.29
CA LEU A 76 3.03 18.14 -6.23
C LEU A 76 3.98 17.04 -6.73
N LEU A 77 3.80 15.80 -6.27
CA LEU A 77 4.63 14.67 -6.72
C LEU A 77 4.48 14.40 -8.23
N ASP A 78 3.28 14.54 -8.79
CA ASP A 78 3.04 14.42 -10.24
C ASP A 78 3.74 15.53 -11.03
N GLN A 79 3.77 16.77 -10.52
CA GLN A 79 4.48 17.88 -11.12
C GLN A 79 6.00 17.65 -11.10
N VAL A 80 6.55 17.26 -9.95
CA VAL A 80 7.97 16.94 -9.79
C VAL A 80 8.37 15.79 -10.69
N ALA A 81 7.58 14.71 -10.73
CA ALA A 81 7.84 13.56 -11.59
C ALA A 81 7.84 13.94 -13.08
N SER A 82 6.90 14.79 -13.51
CA SER A 82 6.83 15.25 -14.91
C SER A 82 8.02 16.13 -15.30
N ALA A 83 8.54 16.93 -14.36
CA ALA A 83 9.71 17.77 -14.59
C ALA A 83 11.01 16.96 -14.67
N LEU A 84 11.15 15.92 -13.82
CA LEU A 84 12.34 15.09 -13.75
C LEU A 84 12.38 13.96 -14.78
N ASP A 85 11.22 13.47 -15.21
CA ASP A 85 11.10 12.38 -16.18
C ASP A 85 10.10 12.70 -17.30
N PRO A 86 10.41 13.68 -18.19
CA PRO A 86 9.49 14.10 -19.24
C PRO A 86 9.17 12.99 -20.25
N ARG A 87 10.03 11.97 -20.34
CA ARG A 87 9.91 10.84 -21.28
C ARG A 87 9.39 9.56 -20.60
N GLY A 88 9.16 9.56 -19.29
CA GLY A 88 8.63 8.41 -18.56
C GLY A 88 9.56 7.19 -18.49
N VAL A 89 10.88 7.40 -18.54
CA VAL A 89 11.89 6.33 -18.58
C VAL A 89 12.21 5.81 -17.17
N LEU A 90 12.14 6.66 -16.15
CA LEU A 90 12.60 6.33 -14.79
C LEU A 90 11.61 5.43 -14.03
N ARG A 91 10.31 5.49 -14.35
CA ARG A 91 9.30 4.61 -13.74
C ARG A 91 8.05 4.51 -14.59
N ALA A 92 7.62 3.28 -14.90
CA ALA A 92 6.29 3.05 -15.46
C ALA A 92 5.22 3.54 -14.46
N ARG A 93 4.48 4.59 -14.82
CA ARG A 93 3.34 5.05 -14.01
C ARG A 93 2.28 3.93 -14.00
N PRO A 94 1.72 3.55 -12.84
CA PRO A 94 0.52 2.71 -12.81
C PRO A 94 -0.53 3.32 -13.73
N ARG A 95 -1.11 2.53 -14.63
CA ARG A 95 -2.15 3.03 -15.55
C ARG A 95 -3.30 3.54 -14.70
N ARG A 96 -3.66 4.82 -14.85
CA ARG A 96 -4.91 5.36 -14.33
C ARG A 96 -6.03 4.44 -14.83
N GLY A 97 -6.87 3.93 -13.93
CA GLY A 97 -8.06 3.19 -14.31
C GLY A 97 -8.80 3.99 -15.37
N ALA A 98 -8.98 3.40 -16.55
CA ALA A 98 -9.87 3.94 -17.56
C ALA A 98 -11.29 3.83 -16.98
N GLY A 99 -11.75 4.91 -16.36
CA GLY A 99 -13.16 5.09 -16.07
C GLY A 99 -13.91 5.09 -17.40
N ARG A 100 -14.73 4.06 -17.59
CA ARG A 100 -15.93 4.15 -18.41
C ARG A 100 -17.06 4.72 -17.56
#